data_AF-A0A085LQT4-F1
#
_entry.id   AF-A0A085LQT4-F1
#
_cell.length_a   1.000
_cell.length_b   1.000
_cell.length_c   1.000
_cell.angle_alpha   90.00
_cell.angle_beta   90.00
_cell.angle_gamma   90.00
#
_symmetry.space_group_name_H-M   'P 1'
#
loop_
_entity.id
_entity.type
_entity.pdbx_description
1 polymer ?
#
loop_
_entity_poly.entity_id
_entity_poly.type
_entity_poly.pdbx_seq_one_letter_code
_entity_poly.pdbx_strand_id
1 'polypeptide(L)'
;MLKLQLQYFGHLIRRPDSLEKSLMLRILEGKRRRGRPKLRWIDGITEATNLSLARPGELTEDRKAWKSLIDGITQSRSRLNA
;
A
#
# COMPACT_ATOMS: atom_id res chain seq x y z
N MET A 1 -4.08 11.92 -4.90
CA MET A 1 -4.60 10.54 -4.96
C MET A 1 -3.89 9.56 -4.02
N LEU A 2 -2.55 9.50 -4.02
CA LEU A 2 -1.79 8.51 -3.24
C LEU A 2 -2.16 8.44 -1.74
N LYS A 3 -2.39 9.59 -1.09
CA LYS A 3 -2.79 9.67 0.32
C LYS A 3 -4.04 8.84 0.64
N LEU A 4 -5.07 8.93 -0.21
CA LEU A 4 -6.32 8.18 -0.03
C LEU A 4 -6.11 6.68 -0.22
N GLN A 5 -5.29 6.29 -1.20
CA GLN A 5 -4.96 4.87 -1.44
C GLN A 5 -4.22 4.25 -0.25
N LEU A 6 -3.28 4.98 0.37
CA LEU A 6 -2.56 4.53 1.56
C LEU A 6 -3.44 4.49 2.82
N GLN A 7 -4.35 5.45 2.97
CA GLN A 7 -5.33 5.43 4.06
C GLN A 7 -6.27 4.21 3.94
N TYR A 8 -6.76 3.95 2.73
CA TYR A 8 -7.59 2.79 2.44
C TYR A 8 -6.83 1.47 2.65
N PHE A 9 -5.57 1.41 2.23
CA PHE A 9 -4.70 0.25 2.46
C PHE A 9 -4.53 -0.05 3.96
N GLY A 10 -4.19 0.96 4.75
CA GLY A 10 -4.07 0.78 6.21
C GLY A 10 -5.39 0.36 6.85
N HIS A 11 -6.52 0.89 6.39
CA HIS A 11 -7.85 0.47 6.86
C HIS A 11 -8.08 -1.02 6.55
N LEU A 12 -7.76 -1.46 5.33
CA LEU A 12 -7.97 -2.82 4.87
C LEU A 12 -7.09 -3.84 5.61
N ILE A 13 -5.82 -3.53 5.85
CA ILE A 13 -4.90 -4.45 6.55
C ILE A 13 -5.29 -4.62 8.03
N ARG A 14 -5.80 -3.57 8.67
CA ARG A 14 -6.25 -3.65 10.07
C ARG A 14 -7.62 -4.31 10.24
N ARG A 15 -8.45 -4.35 9.20
CA ARG A 15 -9.77 -4.98 9.29
C ARG A 15 -9.59 -6.52 9.38
N PRO A 16 -10.29 -7.20 10.30
CA PRO A 16 -10.32 -8.66 10.30
C PRO A 16 -11.10 -9.18 9.09
N ASP A 17 -10.57 -10.23 8.45
CA ASP A 17 -11.22 -11.15 7.49
C ASP A 17 -12.24 -10.55 6.52
N SER A 18 -11.88 -9.45 5.84
CA SER A 18 -12.68 -8.97 4.72
C SER A 18 -12.32 -9.70 3.43
N LEU A 19 -13.31 -9.87 2.56
CA LEU A 19 -13.12 -10.42 1.23
C LEU A 19 -12.12 -9.59 0.44
N GLU A 20 -12.18 -8.27 0.55
CA GLU A 20 -11.28 -7.34 -0.11
C GLU A 20 -9.83 -7.51 0.36
N LYS A 21 -9.61 -7.72 1.66
CA LYS A 21 -8.28 -7.99 2.25
C LYS A 21 -7.74 -9.31 1.72
N SER A 22 -8.57 -10.36 1.74
CA SER A 22 -8.21 -11.70 1.24
C SER A 22 -7.90 -11.70 -0.25
N LEU A 23 -8.68 -10.98 -1.05
CA LEU A 23 -8.44 -10.83 -2.49
C LEU A 23 -7.15 -10.04 -2.75
N MET A 24 -6.89 -8.98 -2.00
CA MET A 24 -5.69 -8.17 -2.15
C MET A 24 -4.42 -8.96 -1.78
N LEU A 25 -4.47 -9.73 -0.70
CA LEU A 25 -3.37 -10.61 -0.29
C LEU A 25 -3.20 -11.81 -1.25
N ARG A 26 -4.29 -12.38 -1.78
CA ARG A 26 -4.19 -13.45 -2.81
C ARG A 26 -3.61 -12.93 -4.13
N ILE A 27 -3.90 -11.68 -4.49
CA ILE A 27 -3.26 -10.99 -5.62
C ILE A 27 -1.76 -10.79 -5.38
N LEU A 28 -1.34 -10.68 -4.11
CA LEU A 28 0.06 -10.57 -3.69
C LEU A 28 0.80 -11.92 -3.71
N GLU A 29 0.15 -13.03 -3.34
CA GLU A 29 0.77 -14.38 -3.23
C GLU A 29 0.77 -15.20 -4.54
N GLY A 30 -0.02 -14.82 -5.55
CA GLY A 30 -0.20 -15.63 -6.77
C GLY A 30 0.88 -15.47 -7.85
N LYS A 31 1.42 -16.57 -8.37
CA LYS A 31 2.26 -16.64 -9.59
C LYS A 31 1.35 -16.54 -10.83
N ARG A 32 1.50 -15.49 -11.66
CA ARG A 32 0.65 -15.25 -12.86
C ARG A 32 1.30 -15.70 -14.17
N ARG A 33 0.45 -16.14 -15.12
CA ARG A 33 0.85 -16.45 -16.51
C ARG A 33 1.29 -15.19 -17.27
N ARG A 34 2.28 -15.33 -18.17
CA ARG A 34 2.85 -14.26 -19.03
C ARG A 34 1.74 -13.47 -19.77
N GLY A 35 1.84 -12.14 -19.79
CA GLY A 35 1.08 -11.28 -20.73
C GLY A 35 0.13 -10.21 -20.16
N ARG A 36 -0.09 -10.11 -18.83
CA ARG A 36 -0.88 -9.00 -18.22
C ARG A 36 0.03 -7.84 -17.76
N PRO A 37 -0.47 -6.58 -17.62
CA PRO A 37 0.33 -5.43 -17.21
C PRO A 37 1.13 -5.69 -15.92
N LYS A 38 2.38 -5.18 -15.89
CA LYS A 38 3.42 -5.52 -14.91
C LYS A 38 3.15 -5.04 -13.47
N LEU A 39 2.28 -4.05 -13.26
CA LEU A 39 2.19 -3.35 -11.96
C LEU A 39 1.18 -4.00 -11.02
N ARG A 40 1.66 -4.63 -9.94
CA ARG A 40 0.83 -4.92 -8.76
C ARG A 40 0.35 -3.57 -8.20
N TRP A 41 -0.84 -3.52 -7.60
CA TRP A 41 -1.23 -2.35 -6.78
C TRP A 41 -0.17 -2.05 -5.70
N ILE A 42 0.43 -3.11 -5.15
CA ILE A 42 1.57 -3.00 -4.23
C ILE A 42 2.81 -2.45 -4.93
N ASP A 43 3.12 -2.84 -6.17
CA ASP A 43 4.22 -2.22 -6.91
C ASP A 43 3.94 -0.73 -7.13
N GLY A 44 2.69 -0.34 -7.40
CA GLY A 44 2.29 1.05 -7.50
C GLY A 44 2.42 1.80 -6.17
N ILE A 45 2.14 1.17 -5.03
CA ILE A 45 2.42 1.75 -3.71
C ILE A 45 3.93 1.83 -3.46
N THR A 46 4.68 0.76 -3.71
CA THR A 46 6.13 0.69 -3.47
C THR A 46 6.88 1.68 -4.36
N GLU A 47 6.53 1.81 -5.63
CA GLU A 47 7.06 2.85 -6.53
C GLU A 47 6.71 4.25 -6.04
N ALA A 48 5.48 4.44 -5.53
CA ALA A 48 5.03 5.75 -5.10
C ALA A 48 5.54 6.21 -3.72
N THR A 49 5.90 5.26 -2.85
CA THR A 49 6.29 5.48 -1.45
C THR A 49 7.73 5.10 -1.14
N ASN A 50 8.39 4.36 -2.04
CA ASN A 50 9.68 3.70 -1.85
C ASN A 50 9.72 2.76 -0.62
N LEU A 51 8.57 2.24 -0.20
CA LEU A 51 8.46 1.33 0.94
C LEU A 51 8.42 -0.13 0.49
N SER A 52 9.26 -0.95 1.13
CA SER A 52 9.16 -2.40 1.04
C SER A 52 7.97 -2.87 1.89
N LEU A 53 6.86 -3.19 1.23
CA LEU A 53 5.65 -3.73 1.86
C LEU A 53 5.74 -5.26 2.05
N ALA A 54 6.93 -5.79 2.36
CA ALA A 54 7.15 -7.23 2.51
C ALA A 54 6.25 -7.87 3.58
N ARG A 55 5.88 -7.09 4.61
CA ARG A 55 4.86 -7.45 5.61
C ARG A 55 3.94 -6.25 5.87
N PRO A 56 2.84 -6.14 5.13
CA PRO A 56 1.90 -5.03 5.29
C PRO A 56 1.29 -4.90 6.68
N GLY A 57 1.15 -6.03 7.40
CA GLY A 57 0.62 -6.07 8.78
C GLY A 57 1.46 -5.22 9.73
N GLU A 58 2.76 -5.51 9.80
CA GLU A 58 3.70 -4.88 10.74
C GLU A 58 3.73 -3.34 10.59
N LEU A 59 3.71 -2.83 9.35
CA LEU A 59 3.74 -1.37 9.09
C LEU A 59 2.42 -0.66 9.38
N THR A 60 1.30 -1.37 9.30
CA THR A 60 -0.02 -0.74 9.42
C THR A 60 -0.64 -0.90 10.80
N GLU A 61 -0.14 -1.81 11.63
CA GLU A 61 -0.58 -2.04 13.03
C GLU A 61 -0.50 -0.77 13.88
N ASP A 62 0.62 -0.03 13.81
CA ASP A 62 0.73 1.27 14.46
C ASP A 62 0.03 2.35 13.62
N ARG A 63 -1.17 2.74 14.07
CA ARG A 63 -1.97 3.78 13.43
C ARG A 63 -1.29 5.16 13.43
N LYS A 64 -0.56 5.51 14.50
CA LYS A 64 0.11 6.82 14.62
C LYS A 64 1.32 6.86 13.69
N ALA A 65 2.16 5.83 13.71
CA ALA A 65 3.29 5.71 12.80
C ALA A 65 2.83 5.68 11.34
N TRP A 66 1.78 4.91 11.03
CA TRP A 66 1.21 4.84 9.68
C TRP A 66 0.71 6.20 9.17
N LYS A 67 -0.01 6.95 10.03
CA LYS A 67 -0.49 8.29 9.66
C LYS A 67 0.67 9.26 9.43
N SER A 68 1.67 9.26 10.32
CA SER A 68 2.87 10.11 10.20
C SER A 68 3.65 9.82 8.92
N LEU A 69 3.80 8.54 8.57
CA LEU A 69 4.45 8.10 7.35
C LEU A 69 3.69 8.54 6.08
N ILE A 70 2.36 8.43 6.07
CA ILE A 70 1.53 8.93 4.95
C ILE A 70 1.70 10.44 4.78
N ASP A 71 1.66 11.19 5.88
CA ASP A 71 1.79 12.65 5.85
C ASP A 71 3.19 13.05 5.36
N GLY A 72 4.25 12.38 5.81
CA GLY A 72 5.62 12.58 5.33
C GLY A 72 5.78 12.30 3.83
N ILE A 73 5.27 11.17 3.33
CA ILE A 73 5.31 10.82 1.89
C ILE A 73 4.56 11.87 1.05
N THR A 74 3.39 12.30 1.54
CA THR A 74 2.56 13.28 0.82
C THR A 74 3.28 14.63 0.74
N GLN A 75 3.90 15.07 1.84
CA GLN A 75 4.67 16.32 1.90
C GLN A 75 5.91 16.29 1.01
N SER A 76 6.67 15.18 1.02
CA SER A 76 7.85 15.02 0.17
C SER A 76 7.47 15.05 -1.32
N ARG A 77 6.36 14.40 -1.70
CA ARG A 77 5.84 14.46 -3.09
C ARG A 77 5.35 15.84 -3.49
N SER A 78 4.65 16.57 -2.60
CA SER A 78 4.20 17.93 -2.93
C SER A 78 5.37 18.89 -3.15
N ARG A 79 6.52 18.66 -2.47
CA ARG A 79 7.73 19.46 -2.66
C ARG A 79 8.48 19.14 -3.95
N LEU A 80 8.45 17.88 -4.41
CA LEU A 80 9.11 17.45 -5.65
C LEU A 80 8.35 17.84 -6.92
N ASN A 81 7.05 18.17 -6.80
CA ASN A 81 6.20 18.60 -7.91
C ASN A 81 5.97 20.12 -7.92
N ALA A 82 6.68 20.87 -7.08
CA ALA A 82 6.59 22.33 -6.95
C ALA A 82 7.67 23.03 -7.80
#